data_AF-A0A836SQZ4-F1
#
_entry.id   AF-A0A836SQZ4-F1
#
_cell.length_a   1.000
_cell.length_b   1.000
_cell.length_c   1.000
_cell.angle_alpha   90.00
_cell.angle_beta   90.00
_cell.angle_gamma   90.00
#
_symmetry.space_group_name_H-M   'P 1'
#
loop_
_entity.id
_entity.type
_entity.pdbx_description
1 polymer ?
#
loop_
_entity_poly.entity_id
_entity_poly.type
_entity_poly.pdbx_seq_one_letter_code
_entity_poly.pdbx_strand_id
1 'polypeptide(L)'
;MATKAIIVESPTKARTIKGFVGRKFVVLSSKGHIKDLPKSRLGVDVDNRFEPEYIVIRKKQKQLRKLKEKITKVRTLYLACDPDREGEAIAYHLAEELKDNREIKRILFHEITPESIEQAIELPKDIDLAMVDAHKARRVLDRLVGYYISPLLWKIVKRGLSAGRVQSVALRLICEREGEIKEFKPVPFWHIAALFEKDDLQFEAILIRINGEKRRWQEEDLKEVRKILRGGGFAVIKSKDFKKAYSPPPPFITSTLQQSAANRFGFSAKKTMQVAQALYEGIDLPEGRMGLITYMRTDSTRVSDKA
;
A
#
# COMPACT_ATOMS: atom_id res chain seq x y z
N MET A 1 -20.55 23.09 27.33
CA MET A 1 -20.59 22.02 26.30
C MET A 1 -19.54 22.35 25.25
N ALA A 2 -18.84 21.35 24.70
CA ALA A 2 -17.84 21.59 23.65
C ALA A 2 -18.49 22.22 22.41
N THR A 3 -17.92 23.32 21.93
CA THR A 3 -18.38 24.06 20.73
C THR A 3 -17.71 23.58 19.45
N LYS A 4 -16.77 22.64 19.56
CA LYS A 4 -15.96 22.08 18.46
C LYS A 4 -16.11 20.56 18.39
N ALA A 5 -16.13 20.00 17.18
CA ALA A 5 -16.15 18.56 16.97
C ALA A 5 -15.09 18.11 15.97
N ILE A 6 -14.56 16.90 16.14
CA ILE A 6 -13.63 16.24 15.22
C ILE A 6 -14.32 15.00 14.67
N ILE A 7 -14.40 14.85 13.34
CA ILE A 7 -14.90 13.65 12.67
C ILE A 7 -13.76 12.95 11.95
N VAL A 8 -13.59 11.66 12.22
CA VAL A 8 -12.62 10.78 11.56
C VAL A 8 -13.30 9.61 10.85
N GLU A 9 -12.57 8.89 10.00
CA GLU A 9 -13.11 7.74 9.29
C GLU A 9 -13.33 6.52 10.19
N SER A 10 -12.45 6.22 11.15
CA SER A 10 -12.55 4.98 11.96
C SER A 10 -12.86 5.18 13.45
N PRO A 11 -13.56 4.23 14.11
CA PRO A 11 -13.79 4.31 15.56
C PRO A 11 -12.53 4.23 16.40
N THR A 12 -11.53 3.50 15.94
CA THR A 12 -10.22 3.33 16.60
C THR A 12 -9.53 4.68 16.72
N LYS A 13 -9.37 5.38 15.59
CA LYS A 13 -8.81 6.71 15.50
C LYS A 13 -9.58 7.72 16.35
N ALA A 14 -10.92 7.63 16.36
CA ALA A 14 -11.76 8.49 17.19
C ALA A 14 -11.49 8.30 18.69
N ARG A 15 -11.23 7.07 19.14
CA ARG A 15 -10.87 6.80 20.55
C ARG A 15 -9.49 7.35 20.89
N THR A 16 -8.49 7.12 20.02
CA THR A 16 -7.12 7.61 20.22
C THR A 16 -7.10 9.14 20.33
N ILE A 17 -7.68 9.85 19.35
CA ILE A 17 -7.73 11.32 19.36
C ILE A 17 -8.51 11.86 20.55
N LYS A 18 -9.62 11.20 20.94
CA LYS A 18 -10.39 11.60 22.13
C LYS A 18 -9.55 11.56 23.41
N GLY A 19 -8.59 10.63 23.52
CA GLY A 19 -7.64 10.58 24.62
C GLY A 19 -6.78 11.85 24.72
N PHE A 20 -6.38 12.40 23.58
CA PHE A 20 -5.49 13.57 23.52
C PHE A 20 -6.22 14.90 23.70
N VAL A 21 -7.37 15.08 23.02
CA VAL A 21 -8.10 16.37 23.04
C VAL A 21 -9.06 16.51 24.24
N GLY A 22 -9.31 15.42 24.96
CA GLY A 22 -10.14 15.38 26.17
C GLY A 22 -11.57 15.88 25.95
N ARG A 23 -12.10 16.62 26.94
CA ARG A 23 -13.49 17.14 26.92
C ARG A 23 -13.66 18.41 26.08
N LYS A 24 -12.58 18.98 25.53
CA LYS A 24 -12.62 20.21 24.73
C LYS A 24 -13.33 20.01 23.38
N PHE A 25 -13.34 18.78 22.85
CA PHE A 25 -13.93 18.44 21.56
C PHE A 25 -14.90 17.27 21.66
N VAL A 26 -15.94 17.28 20.82
CA VAL A 26 -16.74 16.09 20.54
C VAL A 26 -16.06 15.29 19.43
N VAL A 27 -15.47 14.13 19.74
CA VAL A 27 -14.82 13.28 18.73
C VAL A 27 -15.77 12.17 18.26
N LEU A 28 -15.98 12.08 16.95
CA LEU A 28 -16.93 11.18 16.30
C LEU A 28 -16.29 10.43 15.13
N SER A 29 -16.93 9.34 14.69
CA SER A 29 -16.49 8.56 13.53
C SER A 29 -17.61 8.42 12.50
N SER A 30 -17.28 8.56 11.22
CA SER A 30 -18.18 8.27 10.08
C SER A 30 -18.29 6.77 9.77
N LYS A 31 -17.33 5.97 10.27
CA LYS A 31 -17.11 4.56 9.93
C LYS A 31 -16.79 4.36 8.45
N GLY A 32 -15.97 5.22 7.86
CA GLY A 32 -15.62 5.24 6.43
C GLY A 32 -16.58 6.10 5.59
N HIS A 33 -16.74 5.73 4.32
CA HIS A 33 -17.63 6.43 3.38
C HIS A 33 -19.08 6.48 3.85
N ILE A 34 -19.72 7.63 3.63
CA ILE A 34 -21.16 7.84 3.90
C ILE A 34 -22.01 7.92 2.63
N LYS A 35 -21.41 8.33 1.51
CA LYS A 35 -22.00 8.38 0.18
C LYS A 35 -21.23 7.46 -0.76
N ASP A 36 -21.93 6.86 -1.72
CA ASP A 36 -21.34 6.08 -2.81
C ASP A 36 -22.29 6.13 -4.02
N LEU A 37 -21.81 5.70 -5.18
CA LEU A 37 -22.63 5.53 -6.37
C LEU A 37 -23.69 4.44 -6.14
N PRO A 38 -24.89 4.55 -6.75
CA PRO A 38 -25.93 3.52 -6.73
C PRO A 38 -25.39 2.12 -7.07
N LYS A 39 -25.91 1.10 -6.39
CA LYS A 39 -25.44 -0.30 -6.58
C LYS A 39 -25.97 -0.94 -7.86
N SER A 40 -27.19 -0.62 -8.26
CA SER A 40 -27.92 -1.37 -9.30
C SER A 40 -27.97 -0.67 -10.67
N ARG A 41 -27.49 0.57 -10.76
CA ARG A 41 -27.44 1.35 -12.01
C ARG A 41 -26.11 2.08 -12.13
N LEU A 42 -25.80 2.57 -13.33
CA LEU A 42 -24.52 3.19 -13.64
C LEU A 42 -24.18 4.35 -12.67
N GLY A 43 -25.14 5.23 -12.39
CA GLY A 43 -24.97 6.33 -11.44
C GLY A 43 -23.93 7.36 -11.89
N VAL A 44 -23.61 7.40 -13.18
CA VAL A 44 -22.73 8.37 -13.83
C VAL A 44 -23.47 8.85 -15.06
N ASP A 45 -23.63 10.17 -15.19
CA ASP A 45 -24.20 10.80 -16.37
C ASP A 45 -23.10 10.99 -17.42
N VAL A 46 -23.02 10.08 -18.39
CA VAL A 46 -21.97 10.07 -19.42
C VAL A 46 -22.13 11.20 -20.43
N ASP A 47 -23.34 11.74 -20.58
CA ASP A 47 -23.64 12.81 -21.54
C ASP A 47 -23.38 14.19 -20.94
N ASN A 48 -23.45 14.31 -19.61
CA ASN A 48 -23.19 15.55 -18.88
C ASN A 48 -21.89 15.49 -18.06
N ARG A 49 -20.75 15.53 -18.75
CA ARG A 49 -19.40 15.63 -18.15
C ARG A 49 -19.08 14.55 -17.10
N PHE A 50 -19.66 13.37 -17.23
CA PHE A 50 -19.45 12.25 -16.30
C PHE A 50 -19.87 12.55 -14.85
N GLU A 51 -20.89 13.38 -14.66
CA GLU A 51 -21.34 13.77 -13.32
C GLU A 51 -21.80 12.54 -12.51
N PRO A 52 -21.17 12.23 -11.36
CA PRO A 52 -21.55 11.10 -10.54
C PRO A 52 -22.76 11.42 -9.65
N GLU A 53 -23.75 10.54 -9.68
CA GLU A 53 -24.84 10.60 -8.71
C GLU A 53 -24.43 9.86 -7.43
N TYR A 54 -24.14 10.61 -6.38
CA TYR A 54 -23.82 10.05 -5.07
C TYR A 54 -25.06 9.96 -4.18
N ILE A 55 -25.33 8.76 -3.67
CA ILE A 55 -26.41 8.50 -2.71
C ILE A 55 -25.86 8.15 -1.33
N VAL A 56 -26.59 8.53 -0.28
CA VAL A 56 -26.26 8.08 1.09
C VAL A 56 -26.38 6.56 1.16
N ILE A 57 -25.32 5.90 1.61
CA ILE A 57 -25.29 4.45 1.76
C ILE A 57 -26.37 4.05 2.77
N ARG A 58 -27.32 3.19 2.38
CA ARG A 58 -28.47 2.78 3.23
C ARG A 58 -28.05 2.33 4.64
N LYS A 59 -26.96 1.56 4.75
CA LYS A 59 -26.40 1.09 6.04
C LYS A 59 -25.81 2.21 6.91
N LYS A 60 -25.56 3.40 6.35
CA LYS A 60 -24.96 4.57 7.01
C LYS A 60 -25.96 5.63 7.43
N GLN A 61 -27.22 5.56 7.02
CA GLN A 61 -28.26 6.54 7.39
C GLN A 61 -28.40 6.72 8.90
N LYS A 62 -28.43 5.62 9.67
CA LYS A 62 -28.49 5.68 11.15
C LYS A 62 -27.25 6.34 11.75
N GLN A 63 -26.08 6.13 11.16
CA GLN A 63 -24.84 6.77 11.62
C GLN A 63 -24.85 8.27 11.32
N LEU A 64 -25.29 8.66 10.11
CA LEU A 64 -25.38 10.05 9.72
C LEU A 64 -26.37 10.84 10.60
N ARG A 65 -27.54 10.27 10.91
CA ARG A 65 -28.50 10.87 11.86
C ARG A 65 -27.87 11.10 13.23
N LYS A 66 -27.18 10.08 13.77
CA LYS A 66 -26.44 10.20 15.05
C LYS A 66 -25.35 11.26 15.01
N LEU A 67 -24.66 11.42 13.88
CA LEU A 67 -23.68 12.50 13.73
C LEU A 67 -24.38 13.85 13.81
N LYS A 68 -25.44 14.08 13.01
CA LYS A 68 -26.23 15.33 13.01
C LYS A 68 -26.75 15.69 14.40
N GLU A 69 -27.35 14.73 15.11
CA GLU A 69 -27.84 14.90 16.50
C GLU A 69 -26.73 15.37 17.45
N LYS A 70 -25.56 14.73 17.41
CA LYS A 70 -24.44 15.02 18.31
C LYS A 70 -23.74 16.33 18.02
N ILE A 71 -23.83 16.83 16.79
CA ILE A 71 -23.18 18.08 16.40
C ILE A 71 -24.12 19.28 16.49
N THR A 72 -25.42 19.14 16.76
CA THR A 72 -26.40 20.26 16.84
C THR A 72 -25.88 21.57 17.46
N LYS A 73 -25.17 21.50 18.61
CA LYS A 73 -24.62 22.67 19.33
C LYS A 73 -23.17 23.06 18.96
N VAL A 74 -22.56 22.35 18.02
CA VAL A 74 -21.18 22.56 17.56
C VAL A 74 -21.13 23.64 16.49
N ARG A 75 -20.25 24.64 16.65
CA ARG A 75 -20.04 25.74 15.70
C ARG A 75 -18.97 25.43 14.64
N THR A 76 -17.89 24.76 15.06
CA THR A 76 -16.76 24.40 14.17
C THR A 76 -16.59 22.88 14.09
N LEU A 77 -16.54 22.36 12.87
CA LEU A 77 -16.36 20.96 12.54
C LEU A 77 -14.99 20.73 11.90
N TYR A 78 -14.12 19.99 12.57
CA TYR A 78 -12.84 19.56 12.05
C TYR A 78 -12.98 18.18 11.39
N LEU A 79 -12.64 18.08 10.12
CA LEU A 79 -12.61 16.84 9.34
C LEU A 79 -11.18 16.30 9.34
N ALA A 80 -10.99 15.19 10.02
CA ALA A 80 -9.70 14.60 10.34
C ALA A 80 -9.52 13.24 9.64
N CYS A 81 -10.01 13.15 8.40
CA CYS A 81 -9.84 11.98 7.57
C CYS A 81 -8.37 11.77 7.19
N ASP A 82 -8.01 10.56 6.78
CA ASP A 82 -6.64 10.24 6.36
C ASP A 82 -6.10 11.21 5.29
N PRO A 83 -4.77 11.45 5.25
CA PRO A 83 -4.14 12.40 4.34
C PRO A 83 -3.91 11.79 2.94
N ASP A 84 -4.93 11.14 2.38
CA ASP A 84 -4.94 10.61 1.02
C ASP A 84 -6.22 11.05 0.26
N ARG A 85 -6.27 10.77 -1.04
CA ARG A 85 -7.45 11.12 -1.87
C ARG A 85 -8.75 10.46 -1.41
N GLU A 86 -8.67 9.31 -0.73
CA GLU A 86 -9.85 8.62 -0.20
C GLU A 86 -10.39 9.35 1.02
N GLY A 87 -9.50 9.74 1.94
CA GLY A 87 -9.81 10.58 3.09
C GLY A 87 -10.36 11.94 2.67
N GLU A 88 -9.80 12.55 1.62
CA GLU A 88 -10.29 13.84 1.11
C GLU A 88 -11.72 13.75 0.54
N ALA A 89 -12.03 12.68 -0.20
CA ALA A 89 -13.39 12.43 -0.67
C ALA A 89 -14.39 12.16 0.47
N ILE A 90 -13.96 11.45 1.53
CA ILE A 90 -14.79 11.25 2.73
C ILE A 90 -15.05 12.59 3.42
N ALA A 91 -14.03 13.43 3.59
CA ALA A 91 -14.15 14.76 4.16
C ALA A 91 -15.12 15.63 3.33
N TYR A 92 -14.98 15.64 2.00
CA TYR A 92 -15.87 16.34 1.09
C TYR A 92 -17.33 15.91 1.25
N HIS A 93 -17.62 14.60 1.20
CA HIS A 93 -18.99 14.10 1.39
C HIS A 93 -19.55 14.39 2.78
N LEU A 94 -18.72 14.31 3.83
CA LEU A 94 -19.14 14.71 5.19
C LEU A 94 -19.45 16.20 5.25
N ALA A 95 -18.66 17.03 4.59
CA ALA A 95 -18.89 18.45 4.53
C ALA A 95 -20.24 18.75 3.88
N GLU A 96 -20.53 18.18 2.71
CA GLU A 96 -21.82 18.34 2.03
C GLU A 96 -23.01 17.95 2.93
N GLU A 97 -22.93 16.81 3.61
CA GLU A 97 -24.04 16.27 4.38
C GLU A 97 -24.25 16.93 5.75
N LEU A 98 -23.20 17.55 6.30
CA LEU A 98 -23.18 18.12 7.65
C LEU A 98 -23.09 19.66 7.66
N LYS A 99 -23.00 20.31 6.49
CA LYS A 99 -22.97 21.77 6.37
C LYS A 99 -24.34 22.34 6.72
N ASP A 100 -24.42 22.92 7.92
CA ASP A 100 -25.64 23.52 8.49
C ASP A 100 -25.30 24.87 9.13
N ASN A 101 -24.85 25.84 8.30
CA ASN A 101 -24.31 27.14 8.71
C ASN A 101 -23.12 27.06 9.69
N ARG A 102 -22.35 25.98 9.58
CA ARG A 102 -21.19 25.68 10.45
C ARG A 102 -19.90 26.01 9.73
N GLU A 103 -18.89 26.35 10.51
CA GLU A 103 -17.53 26.40 10.00
C GLU A 103 -16.99 24.97 9.85
N ILE A 104 -16.50 24.63 8.66
CA ILE A 104 -15.88 23.33 8.37
C ILE A 104 -14.40 23.57 8.12
N LYS A 105 -13.54 22.81 8.80
CA LYS A 105 -12.08 22.88 8.67
C LYS A 105 -11.53 21.49 8.36
N ARG A 106 -10.60 21.39 7.43
CA ARG A 106 -9.85 20.16 7.15
C ARG A 106 -8.58 20.16 8.01
N ILE A 107 -8.28 19.06 8.70
CA ILE A 107 -7.02 18.91 9.44
C ILE A 107 -6.28 17.67 8.97
N LEU A 108 -4.98 17.78 8.75
CA LEU A 108 -4.12 16.72 8.23
C LEU A 108 -3.04 16.38 9.25
N PHE A 109 -2.77 15.09 9.41
CA PHE A 109 -1.67 14.59 10.22
C PHE A 109 -1.20 13.26 9.65
N HIS A 110 0.11 13.03 9.68
CA HIS A 110 0.75 11.82 9.16
C HIS A 110 1.14 10.84 10.27
N GLU A 111 0.87 11.20 11.52
CA GLU A 111 1.03 10.37 12.71
C GLU A 111 -0.03 10.76 13.74
N ILE A 112 -0.33 9.89 14.70
CA ILE A 112 -1.38 10.12 15.70
C ILE A 112 -0.74 10.25 17.08
N THR A 113 -0.18 11.44 17.31
CA THR A 113 0.46 11.88 18.56
C THR A 113 -0.23 13.14 19.09
N PRO A 114 -0.15 13.44 20.41
CA PRO A 114 -0.72 14.67 20.97
C PRO A 114 -0.26 15.93 20.23
N GLU A 115 1.04 16.04 19.92
CA GLU A 115 1.64 17.20 19.27
C GLU A 115 1.15 17.35 17.83
N SER A 116 1.08 16.25 17.07
CA SER A 116 0.63 16.30 15.67
C SER A 116 -0.85 16.71 15.56
N ILE A 117 -1.69 16.26 16.50
CA ILE A 117 -3.11 16.64 16.55
C ILE A 117 -3.27 18.12 16.94
N GLU A 118 -2.50 18.62 17.90
CA GLU A 118 -2.54 20.04 18.30
C GLU A 118 -2.14 20.95 17.13
N GLN A 119 -1.01 20.67 16.48
CA GLN A 119 -0.55 21.41 15.31
C GLN A 119 -1.57 21.39 14.16
N ALA A 120 -2.20 20.24 13.91
CA ALA A 120 -3.20 20.11 12.86
C ALA A 120 -4.46 20.94 13.14
N ILE A 121 -4.82 21.15 14.41
CA ILE A 121 -5.95 22.00 14.82
C ILE A 121 -5.60 23.49 14.69
N GLU A 122 -4.35 23.87 14.93
CA GLU A 122 -3.86 25.25 14.79
C GLU A 122 -3.70 25.68 13.32
N LEU A 123 -3.37 24.74 12.43
CA LEU A 123 -3.17 24.97 11.00
C LEU A 123 -4.20 24.23 10.14
N PRO A 124 -5.50 24.54 10.27
CA PRO A 124 -6.51 23.92 9.44
C PRO A 124 -6.35 24.37 7.99
N LYS A 125 -6.71 23.47 7.08
CA LYS A 125 -6.74 23.70 5.64
C LYS A 125 -8.18 23.72 5.13
N ASP A 126 -8.32 24.13 3.88
CA ASP A 126 -9.52 23.85 3.10
C ASP A 126 -9.48 22.43 2.53
N ILE A 127 -10.64 21.95 2.11
CA ILE A 127 -10.73 20.67 1.40
C ILE A 127 -10.09 20.81 0.03
N ASP A 128 -9.17 19.91 -0.29
CA ASP A 128 -8.48 19.91 -1.58
C ASP A 128 -9.41 19.33 -2.67
N LEU A 129 -10.03 20.23 -3.44
CA LEU A 129 -10.95 19.84 -4.51
C LEU A 129 -10.26 19.06 -5.64
N ALA A 130 -8.96 19.29 -5.89
CA ALA A 130 -8.23 18.53 -6.91
C ALA A 130 -8.04 17.07 -6.47
N MET A 131 -7.74 16.83 -5.18
CA MET A 131 -7.69 15.48 -4.63
C MET A 131 -9.07 14.79 -4.64
N VAL A 132 -10.13 15.54 -4.34
CA VAL A 132 -11.51 15.06 -4.44
C VAL A 132 -11.83 14.65 -5.87
N ASP A 133 -11.53 15.50 -6.85
CA ASP A 133 -11.81 15.23 -8.26
C ASP A 133 -10.96 14.08 -8.81
N ALA A 134 -9.71 13.92 -8.34
CA ALA A 134 -8.89 12.75 -8.64
C ALA A 134 -9.54 11.45 -8.11
N HIS A 135 -10.14 11.48 -6.91
CA HIS A 135 -10.91 10.37 -6.38
C HIS A 135 -12.20 10.11 -7.20
N LYS A 136 -12.97 11.16 -7.52
CA LYS A 136 -14.18 11.07 -8.35
C LYS A 136 -13.87 10.46 -9.72
N ALA A 137 -12.86 10.97 -10.42
CA ALA A 137 -12.43 10.47 -11.73
C ALA A 137 -12.07 8.98 -11.68
N ARG A 138 -11.30 8.56 -10.65
CA ARG A 138 -11.03 7.13 -10.43
C ARG A 138 -12.32 6.33 -10.21
N ARG A 139 -13.24 6.82 -9.37
CA ARG A 139 -14.49 6.14 -9.04
C ARG A 139 -15.39 5.96 -10.25
N VAL A 140 -15.50 6.99 -11.08
CA VAL A 140 -16.23 7.00 -12.35
C VAL A 140 -15.58 6.02 -13.33
N LEU A 141 -14.26 6.08 -13.53
CA LEU A 141 -13.56 5.20 -14.45
C LEU A 141 -13.75 3.72 -14.09
N ASP A 142 -13.56 3.38 -12.81
CA ASP A 142 -13.75 2.00 -12.34
C ASP A 142 -15.22 1.56 -12.48
N ARG A 143 -16.18 2.49 -12.32
CA ARG A 143 -17.61 2.23 -12.55
C ARG A 143 -17.91 1.94 -14.01
N LEU A 144 -17.41 2.74 -14.96
CA LEU A 144 -17.65 2.55 -16.39
C LEU A 144 -17.09 1.20 -16.85
N VAL A 145 -15.83 0.89 -16.51
CA VAL A 145 -15.21 -0.40 -16.87
C VAL A 145 -15.99 -1.57 -16.27
N GLY A 146 -16.32 -1.51 -14.98
CA GLY A 146 -17.07 -2.57 -14.33
C GLY A 146 -18.46 -2.78 -14.94
N TYR A 147 -19.19 -1.70 -15.23
CA TYR A 147 -20.56 -1.74 -15.73
C TYR A 147 -20.66 -2.25 -17.17
N TYR A 148 -19.78 -1.79 -18.07
CA TYR A 148 -19.85 -2.17 -19.48
C TYR A 148 -19.13 -3.50 -19.79
N ILE A 149 -18.02 -3.82 -19.10
CA ILE A 149 -17.20 -5.00 -19.44
C ILE A 149 -17.66 -6.26 -18.70
N SER A 150 -18.14 -6.17 -17.45
CA SER A 150 -18.55 -7.38 -16.70
C SER A 150 -19.67 -8.19 -17.40
N PRO A 151 -20.72 -7.58 -17.98
CA PRO A 151 -21.75 -8.32 -18.71
C PRO A 151 -21.20 -9.08 -19.92
N LEU A 152 -20.15 -8.55 -20.58
CA LEU A 152 -19.47 -9.24 -21.67
C LEU A 152 -18.75 -10.49 -21.15
N LEU A 153 -18.00 -10.37 -20.03
CA LEU A 153 -17.34 -11.51 -19.38
C LEU A 153 -18.33 -12.61 -18.96
N TRP A 154 -19.54 -12.25 -18.56
CA TRP A 154 -20.58 -13.23 -18.21
C TRP A 154 -21.06 -14.05 -19.39
N LYS A 155 -21.09 -13.45 -20.59
CA LYS A 155 -21.48 -14.11 -21.83
C LYS A 155 -20.39 -15.03 -22.35
N ILE A 156 -19.13 -14.60 -22.28
CA ILE A 156 -18.00 -15.29 -22.93
C ILE A 156 -17.19 -16.22 -22.01
N VAL A 157 -17.20 -15.99 -20.68
CA VAL A 157 -16.43 -16.78 -19.72
C VAL A 157 -17.32 -17.46 -18.69
N LYS A 158 -17.89 -16.69 -17.75
CA LYS A 158 -18.70 -17.23 -16.64
C LYS A 158 -19.51 -16.12 -15.98
N ARG A 159 -20.79 -16.39 -15.68
CA ARG A 159 -21.65 -15.49 -14.90
C ARG A 159 -21.03 -15.18 -13.53
N GLY A 160 -21.12 -13.93 -13.11
CA GLY A 160 -20.65 -13.47 -11.79
C GLY A 160 -19.20 -12.99 -11.73
N LEU A 161 -18.47 -12.98 -12.85
CA LEU A 161 -17.13 -12.40 -12.92
C LEU A 161 -17.16 -10.87 -12.92
N SER A 162 -16.16 -10.23 -12.32
CA SER A 162 -16.03 -8.76 -12.34
C SER A 162 -14.89 -8.33 -13.26
N ALA A 163 -15.16 -7.38 -14.15
CA ALA A 163 -14.13 -6.67 -14.87
C ALA A 163 -13.55 -5.54 -14.01
N GLY A 164 -12.22 -5.44 -13.98
CA GLY A 164 -11.52 -4.37 -13.27
C GLY A 164 -10.27 -3.95 -14.02
N ARG A 165 -10.10 -2.65 -14.24
CA ARG A 165 -8.99 -2.08 -15.03
C ARG A 165 -7.62 -2.47 -14.47
N VAL A 166 -7.45 -2.43 -13.15
CA VAL A 166 -6.17 -2.78 -12.49
C VAL A 166 -6.07 -4.29 -12.23
N GLN A 167 -7.16 -4.93 -11.83
CA GLN A 167 -7.18 -6.35 -11.47
C GLN A 167 -6.90 -7.25 -12.69
N SER A 168 -7.42 -6.89 -13.86
CA SER A 168 -7.20 -7.64 -15.11
C SER A 168 -5.73 -7.59 -15.55
N VAL A 169 -5.06 -6.45 -15.42
CA VAL A 169 -3.62 -6.33 -15.71
C VAL A 169 -2.79 -7.16 -14.74
N ALA A 170 -3.10 -7.13 -13.45
CA ALA A 170 -2.41 -7.97 -12.46
C ALA A 170 -2.59 -9.48 -12.75
N LEU A 171 -3.80 -9.90 -13.13
CA LEU A 171 -4.06 -11.27 -13.56
C LEU A 171 -3.26 -11.63 -14.82
N ARG A 172 -3.20 -10.72 -15.81
CA ARG A 172 -2.42 -10.91 -17.04
C ARG A 172 -0.95 -11.18 -16.75
N LEU A 173 -0.31 -10.42 -15.85
CA LEU A 173 1.09 -10.63 -15.48
C LEU A 173 1.34 -12.04 -14.90
N ILE A 174 0.40 -12.56 -14.11
CA ILE A 174 0.47 -13.92 -13.57
C ILE A 174 0.34 -14.96 -14.69
N CYS A 175 -0.63 -14.78 -15.59
CA CYS A 175 -0.82 -15.68 -16.73
C CYS A 175 0.37 -15.68 -17.69
N GLU A 176 0.98 -14.52 -17.96
CA GLU A 176 2.18 -14.41 -18.80
C GLU A 176 3.37 -15.14 -18.16
N ARG A 177 3.61 -14.95 -16.86
CA ARG A 177 4.65 -15.71 -16.14
C ARG A 177 4.40 -17.22 -16.16
N GLU A 178 3.16 -17.65 -16.00
CA GLU A 178 2.82 -19.07 -16.11
C GLU A 178 3.03 -19.61 -17.53
N GLY A 179 2.80 -18.79 -18.55
CA GLY A 179 3.14 -19.11 -19.94
C GLY A 179 4.65 -19.30 -20.12
N GLU A 180 5.46 -18.36 -19.63
CA GLU A 180 6.93 -18.46 -19.64
C GLU A 180 7.42 -19.76 -18.98
N ILE A 181 6.83 -20.15 -17.84
CA ILE A 181 7.18 -21.38 -17.12
C ILE A 181 6.83 -22.63 -17.93
N LYS A 182 5.66 -22.65 -18.59
CA LYS A 182 5.22 -23.79 -19.41
C LYS A 182 6.05 -23.95 -20.69
N GLU A 183 6.49 -22.84 -21.28
CA GLU A 183 7.31 -22.82 -22.48
C GLU A 183 8.80 -23.11 -22.18
N PHE A 184 9.20 -23.01 -20.92
CA PHE A 184 10.58 -23.24 -20.50
C PHE A 184 11.00 -24.70 -20.76
N LYS A 185 11.97 -24.88 -21.66
CA LYS A 185 12.61 -26.18 -21.92
C LYS A 185 13.92 -26.27 -21.14
N PRO A 186 13.98 -27.05 -20.05
CA PRO A 186 15.22 -27.20 -19.28
C PRO A 186 16.30 -27.86 -20.14
N VAL A 187 17.50 -27.28 -20.14
CA VAL A 187 18.67 -27.83 -20.80
C VAL A 187 19.67 -28.23 -19.71
N PRO A 188 20.07 -29.51 -19.63
CA PRO A 188 21.04 -29.97 -18.65
C PRO A 188 22.38 -29.28 -18.88
N PHE A 189 23.06 -28.98 -17.77
CA PHE A 189 24.42 -28.49 -17.76
C PHE A 189 25.08 -28.90 -16.45
N TRP A 190 26.41 -28.93 -16.45
CA TRP A 190 27.20 -29.38 -15.32
C TRP A 190 27.91 -28.20 -14.67
N HIS A 191 27.88 -28.16 -13.34
CA HIS A 191 28.81 -27.38 -12.55
C HIS A 191 29.98 -28.29 -12.18
N ILE A 192 31.18 -27.93 -12.63
CA ILE A 192 32.38 -28.70 -12.32
C ILE A 192 33.15 -27.95 -11.25
N ALA A 193 33.22 -28.53 -10.06
CA ALA A 193 33.96 -28.00 -8.91
C ALA A 193 35.14 -28.91 -8.59
N ALA A 194 36.22 -28.31 -8.09
CA ALA A 194 37.38 -29.02 -7.58
C ALA A 194 37.82 -28.42 -6.24
N LEU A 195 38.30 -29.28 -5.35
CA LEU A 195 38.90 -28.89 -4.09
C LEU A 195 40.39 -28.63 -4.30
N PHE A 196 40.84 -27.47 -3.84
CA PHE A 196 42.23 -27.05 -3.86
C PHE A 196 42.73 -26.86 -2.44
N GLU A 197 44.02 -27.09 -2.25
CA GLU A 197 44.71 -26.86 -1.00
C GLU A 197 45.95 -26.02 -1.26
N LYS A 198 46.16 -24.99 -0.44
CA LYS A 198 47.37 -24.17 -0.45
C LYS A 198 47.62 -23.64 0.95
N ASP A 199 48.83 -23.79 1.47
CA ASP A 199 49.21 -23.26 2.79
C ASP A 199 48.23 -23.69 3.90
N ASP A 200 47.87 -24.98 3.93
CA ASP A 200 46.86 -25.61 4.83
C ASP A 200 45.42 -25.05 4.71
N LEU A 201 45.14 -24.20 3.71
CA LEU A 201 43.81 -23.69 3.41
C LEU A 201 43.16 -24.49 2.27
N GLN A 202 42.05 -25.16 2.59
CA GLN A 202 41.21 -25.82 1.60
C GLN A 202 40.12 -24.89 1.08
N PHE A 203 39.92 -24.87 -0.23
CA PHE A 203 38.85 -24.09 -0.86
C PHE A 203 38.30 -24.80 -2.10
N GLU A 204 37.02 -24.57 -2.38
CA GLU A 204 36.38 -25.03 -3.60
C GLU A 204 36.54 -23.98 -4.71
N ALA A 205 36.90 -24.41 -5.91
CA ALA A 205 36.83 -23.57 -7.10
C ALA A 205 35.96 -24.21 -8.19
N ILE A 206 35.15 -23.38 -8.83
CA ILE A 206 34.25 -23.77 -9.92
C ILE A 206 34.92 -23.46 -11.25
N LEU A 207 34.89 -24.41 -12.19
CA LEU A 207 35.39 -24.23 -13.54
C LEU A 207 34.59 -23.14 -14.27
N ILE A 208 35.28 -22.05 -14.62
CA ILE A 208 34.70 -20.92 -15.32
C ILE A 208 34.97 -20.90 -16.83
N ARG A 209 36.11 -21.45 -17.27
CA ARG A 209 36.56 -21.43 -18.67
C ARG A 209 37.51 -22.60 -18.98
N ILE A 210 37.46 -23.08 -20.22
CA ILE A 210 38.46 -23.98 -20.81
C ILE A 210 38.95 -23.30 -22.10
N ASN A 211 40.27 -23.21 -22.31
CA ASN A 211 40.89 -22.58 -23.49
C ASN A 211 40.35 -21.16 -23.80
N GLY A 212 40.02 -20.39 -22.77
CA GLY A 212 39.48 -19.02 -22.90
C GLY A 212 37.96 -18.92 -23.12
N GLU A 213 37.28 -20.04 -23.40
CA GLU A 213 35.85 -20.07 -23.67
C GLU A 213 35.03 -20.26 -22.38
N LYS A 214 33.96 -19.47 -22.24
CA LYS A 214 32.95 -19.64 -21.18
C LYS A 214 31.69 -20.21 -21.80
N ARG A 215 31.30 -21.42 -21.40
CA ARG A 215 30.06 -22.08 -21.82
C ARG A 215 29.40 -22.81 -20.66
N ARG A 216 28.18 -23.29 -20.87
CA ARG A 216 27.55 -24.29 -19.98
C ARG A 216 28.21 -25.63 -20.27
N TRP A 217 28.85 -26.22 -19.26
CA TRP A 217 29.54 -27.49 -19.43
C TRP A 217 28.53 -28.59 -19.72
N GLN A 218 28.89 -29.48 -20.64
CA GLN A 218 28.16 -30.70 -20.98
C GLN A 218 28.93 -31.93 -20.48
N GLU A 219 28.33 -33.11 -20.53
CA GLU A 219 28.98 -34.35 -20.09
C GLU A 219 30.27 -34.64 -20.89
N GLU A 220 30.29 -34.26 -22.18
CA GLU A 220 31.44 -34.44 -23.06
C GLU A 220 32.67 -33.64 -22.60
N ASP A 221 32.45 -32.48 -21.97
CA ASP A 221 33.50 -31.61 -21.46
C ASP A 221 34.27 -32.27 -20.29
N LEU A 222 33.66 -33.24 -19.59
CA LEU A 222 34.30 -33.94 -18.47
C LEU A 222 35.57 -34.67 -18.89
N LYS A 223 35.66 -35.12 -20.15
CA LYS A 223 36.86 -35.77 -20.69
C LYS A 223 38.04 -34.79 -20.74
N GLU A 224 37.78 -33.58 -21.23
CA GLU A 224 38.79 -32.52 -21.31
C GLU A 224 39.20 -32.06 -19.90
N VAL A 225 38.23 -31.87 -19.00
CA VAL A 225 38.53 -31.48 -17.61
C VAL A 225 39.36 -32.53 -16.87
N ARG A 226 39.06 -33.83 -17.03
CA ARG A 226 39.87 -34.91 -16.46
C ARG A 226 41.30 -34.91 -16.99
N LYS A 227 41.49 -34.55 -18.26
CA LYS A 227 42.83 -34.41 -18.86
C LYS A 227 43.61 -33.26 -18.22
N ILE A 228 42.97 -32.10 -18.04
CA ILE A 228 43.56 -30.93 -17.38
C ILE A 228 43.97 -31.27 -15.93
N LEU A 229 43.07 -31.93 -15.18
CA LEU A 229 43.34 -32.32 -13.78
C LEU A 229 44.51 -33.31 -13.65
N ARG A 230 44.65 -34.26 -14.59
CA ARG A 230 45.78 -35.21 -14.62
C ARG A 230 47.11 -34.57 -14.98
N GLY A 231 47.09 -33.41 -15.65
CA GLY A 231 48.28 -32.67 -16.07
C GLY A 231 49.12 -32.11 -14.93
N GLY A 232 48.58 -32.09 -13.69
CA GLY A 232 49.35 -31.87 -12.47
C GLY A 232 49.93 -30.46 -12.34
N GLY A 233 49.12 -29.52 -11.87
CA GLY A 233 49.61 -28.20 -11.46
C GLY A 233 48.60 -27.10 -11.74
N PHE A 234 48.21 -26.38 -10.69
CA PHE A 234 47.34 -25.22 -10.79
C PHE A 234 48.07 -24.00 -10.23
N ALA A 235 47.91 -22.86 -10.89
CA ALA A 235 48.49 -21.60 -10.45
C ALA A 235 47.39 -20.55 -10.29
N VAL A 236 47.52 -19.73 -9.25
CA VAL A 236 46.67 -18.55 -9.08
C VAL A 236 47.12 -17.49 -10.09
N ILE A 237 46.40 -17.37 -11.19
CA ILE A 237 46.71 -16.40 -12.25
C ILE A 237 46.29 -14.96 -11.89
N LYS A 238 45.36 -14.81 -10.95
CA LYS A 238 44.78 -13.51 -10.58
C LYS A 238 44.11 -13.58 -9.21
N SER A 239 44.49 -12.68 -8.31
CA SER A 239 43.75 -12.37 -7.08
C SER A 239 43.29 -10.92 -7.12
N LYS A 240 42.11 -10.63 -6.57
CA LYS A 240 41.55 -9.29 -6.51
C LYS A 240 40.81 -9.12 -5.20
N ASP A 241 41.27 -8.16 -4.41
CA ASP A 241 40.64 -7.77 -3.16
C ASP A 241 39.84 -6.48 -3.36
N PHE A 242 38.59 -6.48 -2.91
CA PHE A 242 37.73 -5.30 -2.95
C PHE A 242 37.06 -5.09 -1.60
N LYS A 243 37.10 -3.85 -1.10
CA LYS A 243 36.25 -3.44 0.01
C LYS A 243 34.86 -3.17 -0.52
N LYS A 244 33.89 -3.97 -0.11
CA LYS A 244 32.48 -3.78 -0.48
C LYS A 244 31.78 -2.95 0.59
N ALA A 245 31.38 -1.73 0.23
CA ALA A 245 30.50 -0.92 1.06
C ALA A 245 29.04 -1.25 0.75
N TYR A 246 28.21 -1.30 1.79
CA TYR A 246 26.77 -1.48 1.65
C TYR A 246 26.06 -0.26 2.22
N SER A 247 25.27 0.41 1.39
CA SER A 247 24.37 1.46 1.86
C SER A 247 23.18 0.83 2.60
N PRO A 248 22.73 1.42 3.72
CA PRO A 248 21.53 0.95 4.39
C PRO A 248 20.32 1.10 3.44
N PRO A 249 19.31 0.23 3.57
CA PRO A 249 18.07 0.38 2.82
C PRO A 249 17.37 1.70 3.22
N PRO A 250 16.63 2.33 2.29
CA PRO A 250 15.84 3.51 2.62
C PRO A 250 14.71 3.17 3.62
N PRO A 251 14.14 4.17 4.31
CA PRO A 251 12.93 4.01 5.09
C PRO A 251 11.78 3.39 4.28
N PHE A 252 10.87 2.70 4.97
CA PHE A 252 9.79 1.99 4.31
C PHE A 252 8.76 2.92 3.66
N ILE A 253 8.48 2.67 2.37
CA ILE A 253 7.22 3.01 1.70
C ILE A 253 6.27 1.80 1.68
N THR A 254 5.01 2.01 1.30
CA THR A 254 3.99 0.94 1.31
C THR A 254 4.42 -0.33 0.58
N SER A 255 5.02 -0.19 -0.61
CA SER A 255 5.44 -1.33 -1.43
C SER A 255 6.60 -2.10 -0.80
N THR A 256 7.61 -1.40 -0.26
CA THR A 256 8.77 -2.02 0.39
C THR A 256 8.43 -2.65 1.74
N LEU A 257 7.47 -2.06 2.48
CA LEU A 257 6.93 -2.64 3.70
C LEU A 257 6.21 -3.95 3.41
N GLN A 258 5.33 -3.97 2.40
CA GLN A 258 4.62 -5.19 1.99
C GLN A 258 5.56 -6.29 1.54
N GLN A 259 6.56 -5.97 0.71
CA GLN A 259 7.57 -6.94 0.25
C GLN A 259 8.38 -7.50 1.43
N SER A 260 8.85 -6.62 2.32
CA SER A 260 9.66 -7.05 3.47
C SER A 260 8.86 -7.90 4.46
N ALA A 261 7.60 -7.55 4.70
CA ALA A 261 6.70 -8.33 5.55
C ALA A 261 6.34 -9.69 4.94
N ALA A 262 6.18 -9.77 3.61
CA ALA A 262 5.98 -11.05 2.92
C ALA A 262 7.22 -11.94 3.04
N ASN A 263 8.41 -11.40 2.78
CA ASN A 263 9.66 -12.16 2.78
C ASN A 263 10.09 -12.59 4.20
N ARG A 264 9.90 -11.74 5.21
CA ARG A 264 10.37 -12.01 6.58
C ARG A 264 9.33 -12.72 7.46
N PHE A 265 8.05 -12.41 7.28
CA PHE A 265 6.99 -12.87 8.17
C PHE A 265 5.92 -13.72 7.46
N GLY A 266 6.02 -13.94 6.15
CA GLY A 266 5.01 -14.65 5.37
C GLY A 266 3.66 -13.94 5.32
N PHE A 267 3.62 -12.62 5.58
CA PHE A 267 2.36 -11.88 5.60
C PHE A 267 1.88 -11.59 4.18
N SER A 268 0.59 -11.82 3.93
CA SER A 268 -0.05 -11.28 2.73
C SER A 268 -0.10 -9.76 2.79
N ALA A 269 -0.14 -9.09 1.63
CA ALA A 269 -0.26 -7.63 1.55
C ALA A 269 -1.47 -7.12 2.38
N LYS A 270 -2.59 -7.86 2.36
CA LYS A 270 -3.77 -7.54 3.17
C LYS A 270 -3.48 -7.57 4.67
N LYS A 271 -2.81 -8.62 5.16
CA LYS A 271 -2.46 -8.75 6.58
C LYS A 271 -1.49 -7.63 7.00
N THR A 272 -0.47 -7.35 6.19
CA THR A 272 0.47 -6.25 6.44
C THR A 272 -0.25 -4.91 6.59
N MET A 273 -1.15 -4.58 5.66
CA MET A 273 -1.90 -3.31 5.74
C MET A 273 -2.89 -3.26 6.90
N GLN A 274 -3.49 -4.39 7.30
CA GLN A 274 -4.36 -4.45 8.48
C GLN A 274 -3.58 -4.16 9.77
N VAL A 275 -2.40 -4.77 9.92
CA VAL A 275 -1.53 -4.52 11.08
C VAL A 275 -1.04 -3.08 11.06
N ALA A 276 -0.55 -2.58 9.92
CA ALA A 276 -0.08 -1.20 9.80
C ALA A 276 -1.19 -0.16 10.09
N GLN A 277 -2.42 -0.39 9.62
CA GLN A 277 -3.56 0.47 9.97
C GLN A 277 -3.79 0.52 11.49
N ALA A 278 -3.74 -0.63 12.18
CA ALA A 278 -3.92 -0.68 13.64
C ALA A 278 -2.79 0.06 14.37
N LEU A 279 -1.54 -0.09 13.90
CA LEU A 279 -0.39 0.62 14.46
C LEU A 279 -0.50 2.14 14.23
N TYR A 280 -0.98 2.59 13.07
CA TYR A 280 -1.19 4.01 12.77
C TYR A 280 -2.36 4.61 13.58
N GLU A 281 -3.53 3.95 13.58
CA GLU A 281 -4.74 4.44 14.27
C GLU A 281 -4.60 4.40 15.80
N GLY A 282 -3.69 3.56 16.27
CA GLY A 282 -3.27 3.43 17.65
C GLY A 282 -3.74 2.14 18.30
N ILE A 283 -2.93 1.65 19.24
CA ILE A 283 -3.14 0.45 20.04
C ILE A 283 -3.11 0.79 21.53
N ASP A 284 -3.68 -0.08 22.38
CA ASP A 284 -3.65 0.11 23.82
C ASP A 284 -2.30 -0.36 24.38
N LEU A 285 -1.59 0.55 25.06
CA LEU A 285 -0.32 0.31 25.76
C LEU A 285 -0.51 0.58 27.26
N PRO A 286 0.41 0.11 28.14
CA PRO A 286 0.36 0.41 29.57
C PRO A 286 0.27 1.91 29.89
N GLU A 287 0.92 2.76 29.08
CA GLU A 287 1.01 4.21 29.23
C GLU A 287 -0.19 4.95 28.62
N GLY A 288 -1.03 4.25 27.86
CA GLY A 288 -2.20 4.82 27.18
C GLY A 288 -2.36 4.34 25.75
N ARG A 289 -3.30 4.94 25.02
CA ARG A 289 -3.57 4.61 23.62
C ARG A 289 -2.86 5.59 22.69
N MET A 290 -1.98 5.10 21.82
CA MET A 290 -1.26 5.96 20.86
C MET A 290 -0.94 5.26 19.54
N GLY A 291 -0.74 6.06 18.48
CA GLY A 291 -0.18 5.59 17.20
C GLY A 291 1.30 5.27 17.33
N LEU A 292 1.73 4.15 16.73
CA LEU A 292 3.11 3.66 16.79
C LEU A 292 3.90 3.87 15.51
N ILE A 293 3.23 4.18 14.41
CA ILE A 293 3.88 4.43 13.11
C ILE A 293 3.24 5.64 12.43
N THR A 294 3.95 6.20 11.46
CA THR A 294 3.41 7.18 10.51
C THR A 294 2.46 6.52 9.51
N TYR A 295 1.79 7.34 8.70
CA TYR A 295 0.77 6.89 7.77
C TYR A 295 1.32 5.87 6.76
N MET A 296 0.73 4.67 6.77
CA MET A 296 1.25 3.50 6.06
C MET A 296 0.97 3.46 4.55
N ARG A 297 0.18 4.41 4.02
CA ARG A 297 -0.07 4.56 2.57
C ARG A 297 0.73 5.75 2.04
N THR A 298 2.00 5.50 1.74
CA THR A 298 2.98 6.50 1.30
C THR A 298 3.90 5.92 0.24
N ASP A 299 4.28 6.76 -0.72
CA ASP A 299 5.34 6.54 -1.70
C ASP A 299 6.62 7.36 -1.39
N SER A 300 6.61 8.12 -0.29
CA SER A 300 7.74 8.95 0.15
C SER A 300 8.64 8.21 1.12
N THR A 301 9.94 8.20 0.83
CA THR A 301 11.00 7.74 1.74
C THR A 301 11.53 8.87 2.65
N ARG A 302 10.90 10.04 2.64
CA ARG A 302 11.35 11.22 3.40
C ARG A 302 11.13 11.00 4.90
N VAL A 303 12.13 11.36 5.69
CA VAL A 303 12.09 11.38 7.16
C VAL A 303 12.06 12.85 7.60
N SER A 304 11.27 13.18 8.62
CA SER A 304 11.27 14.52 9.21
C SER A 304 12.49 14.70 10.11
N ASP A 305 12.94 15.93 10.33
CA ASP A 305 14.12 16.22 11.16
C ASP A 305 13.97 15.75 12.63
N LYS A 306 12.73 15.48 13.07
CA LYS A 306 12.40 15.02 14.44
C LYS A 306 12.50 13.49 14.60
N ALA A 307 12.39 12.73 13.52
CA ALA A 307 12.28 11.26 13.54
C ALA A 307 13.64 10.57 13.60
#